data_AF-A0A1I7I0L6-F1
#
_entry.id   AF-A0A1I7I0L6-F1
#
_cell.length_a   1.000
_cell.length_b   1.000
_cell.length_c   1.000
_cell.angle_alpha   90.00
_cell.angle_beta   90.00
_cell.angle_gamma   90.00
#
_symmetry.space_group_name_H-M   'P 1'
#
loop_
_entity.id
_entity.type
_entity.pdbx_description
1 polymer ?
#
loop_
_entity_poly.entity_id
_entity_poly.type
_entity_poly.pdbx_seq_one_letter_code
_entity_poly.pdbx_strand_id
1 'polypeptide(L)'
;MKINITGRNYKTYQKLNDTIEKKFSRLDKYFADDITCNVVLSKERGLDKIEVTINAKGALFRAEELGEDIYECIDLTVDKLTNQMTKFRGRLRHRYNDNKALKFEFLPDEPEEEEEETRVVREKKFDLRPMDVEEAILEMEMLQHDFFVFLNMDTNSVNVVYKRKGKDYGLLEPQY
;
A
#
# COMPACT_ATOMS: atom_id res chain seq x y z
N MET A 1 -0.99 16.18 -11.17
CA MET A 1 -1.71 15.18 -10.35
C MET A 1 -2.90 15.84 -9.65
N LYS A 2 -4.03 15.15 -9.43
CA LYS A 2 -5.11 15.61 -8.55
C LYS A 2 -4.86 15.08 -7.14
N ILE A 3 -4.65 15.97 -6.16
CA ILE A 3 -4.38 15.61 -4.77
C ILE A 3 -5.63 15.86 -3.94
N ASN A 4 -6.17 14.80 -3.34
CA ASN A 4 -7.28 14.88 -2.40
C ASN A 4 -6.73 14.70 -0.99
N ILE A 5 -6.83 15.75 -0.16
CA ILE A 5 -6.36 15.73 1.23
C ILE A 5 -7.58 15.57 2.14
N THR A 6 -7.61 14.49 2.93
CA THR A 6 -8.68 14.20 3.88
C THR A 6 -8.11 14.10 5.30
N GLY A 7 -8.64 14.91 6.23
CA GLY A 7 -8.30 14.81 7.65
C GLY A 7 -9.35 13.99 8.41
N ARG A 8 -8.99 12.82 8.94
CA ARG A 8 -9.86 12.03 9.82
C ARG A 8 -9.55 12.38 11.27
N ASN A 9 -10.42 13.17 11.90
CA ASN A 9 -10.20 13.76 13.24
C ASN A 9 -8.90 14.59 13.33
N TYR A 10 -8.46 15.15 12.20
CA TYR A 10 -7.26 15.98 12.10
C TYR A 10 -7.63 17.34 11.52
N LYS A 11 -7.24 18.43 12.19
CA LYS A 11 -7.43 19.78 11.65
C LYS A 11 -6.32 20.05 10.64
N THR A 12 -6.69 20.07 9.36
CA THR A 12 -5.79 20.54 8.31
C THR A 12 -5.71 22.06 8.35
N TYR A 13 -4.51 22.59 8.16
CA TYR A 13 -4.24 24.02 8.05
C TYR A 13 -3.68 24.31 6.66
N GLN A 14 -3.90 25.53 6.15
CA GLN A 14 -3.47 25.91 4.80
C GLN A 14 -1.99 25.62 4.54
N LYS A 15 -1.12 25.94 5.51
CA LYS A 15 0.32 25.69 5.42
C LYS A 15 0.66 24.21 5.22
N LEU A 16 -0.07 23.30 5.86
CA LEU A 16 0.15 21.86 5.74
C LEU A 16 -0.26 21.36 4.35
N ASN A 17 -1.40 21.83 3.84
CA ASN A 17 -1.85 21.51 2.50
C ASN A 17 -0.83 21.98 1.45
N ASP A 18 -0.35 23.22 1.56
CA ASP A 18 0.65 23.78 0.66
C ASP A 18 1.97 22.98 0.71
N THR A 19 2.37 22.49 1.89
CA THR A 19 3.56 21.63 2.02
C THR A 19 3.36 20.28 1.36
N ILE A 20 2.20 19.64 1.56
CA ILE A 20 1.85 18.38 0.90
C ILE A 20 1.87 18.57 -0.61
N GLU A 21 1.17 19.57 -1.15
CA GLU A 21 1.17 19.83 -2.60
C GLU A 21 2.58 20.03 -3.16
N LYS A 22 3.44 20.81 -2.48
CA LYS A 22 4.84 21.04 -2.91
C LYS A 22 5.71 19.79 -2.87
N LYS A 23 5.54 18.90 -1.88
CA LYS A 23 6.36 17.69 -1.79
C LYS A 23 5.88 16.64 -2.78
N PHE A 24 4.56 16.48 -2.92
CA PHE A 24 3.95 15.54 -3.85
C PHE A 24 4.08 15.98 -5.33
N SER A 25 4.26 17.27 -5.63
CA SER A 25 4.54 17.72 -7.01
C SER A 25 5.86 17.20 -7.56
N ARG A 26 6.81 16.77 -6.72
CA ARG A 26 8.04 16.10 -7.19
C ARG A 26 7.72 14.77 -7.89
N LEU A 27 6.63 14.13 -7.50
CA LEU A 27 6.16 12.87 -8.07
C LEU A 27 5.49 13.05 -9.44
N ASP A 28 5.06 14.27 -9.81
CA ASP A 28 4.47 14.53 -11.14
C ASP A 28 5.43 14.17 -12.28
N LYS A 29 6.74 14.23 -12.03
CA LYS A 29 7.78 13.83 -13.01
C LYS A 29 7.68 12.37 -13.44
N TYR A 30 7.07 11.53 -12.62
CA TYR A 30 7.00 10.08 -12.84
C TYR A 30 5.79 9.65 -13.67
N PHE A 31 4.90 10.57 -14.02
CA PHE A 31 3.57 10.21 -14.50
C PHE A 31 3.12 11.00 -15.74
N ALA A 32 2.45 10.30 -16.67
CA ALA A 32 2.07 10.87 -17.96
C ALA A 32 0.78 11.69 -17.91
N ASP A 33 -0.26 11.19 -17.22
CA ASP A 33 -1.64 11.69 -17.25
C ASP A 33 -2.44 11.39 -15.97
N ASP A 34 -3.35 12.32 -15.60
CA ASP A 34 -4.51 12.21 -14.68
C ASP A 34 -4.43 11.17 -13.54
N ILE A 35 -3.46 11.32 -12.65
CA ILE A 35 -3.36 10.52 -11.42
C ILE A 35 -4.09 11.19 -10.27
N THR A 36 -4.83 10.36 -9.52
CA THR A 36 -5.41 10.74 -8.24
C THR A 36 -4.51 10.26 -7.10
N CYS A 37 -4.05 11.21 -6.29
CA CYS A 37 -3.38 10.95 -5.02
C CYS A 37 -4.35 11.26 -3.89
N ASN A 38 -4.67 10.25 -3.09
CA ASN A 38 -5.49 10.42 -1.89
C ASN A 38 -4.57 10.38 -0.68
N VAL A 39 -4.52 11.48 0.06
CA VAL A 39 -3.76 11.63 1.30
C VAL A 39 -4.75 11.68 2.45
N VAL A 40 -4.62 10.75 3.39
CA VAL A 40 -5.42 10.68 4.61
C VAL A 40 -4.53 10.93 5.81
N LEU A 41 -4.86 11.96 6.59
CA LEU A 41 -4.16 12.30 7.83
C LEU A 41 -5.07 11.91 9.01
N SER A 42 -4.51 11.19 9.97
CA SER A 42 -5.24 10.76 11.16
C SER A 42 -4.31 10.76 12.38
N LYS A 43 -4.89 10.72 13.59
CA LYS A 43 -4.16 10.49 14.83
C LYS A 43 -4.44 9.09 15.34
N GLU A 44 -3.39 8.32 15.59
CA GLU A 44 -3.48 6.96 16.14
C GLU A 44 -2.60 6.88 17.39
N ARG A 45 -3.21 6.61 18.56
CA ARG A 45 -2.51 6.49 19.86
C ARG A 45 -1.65 7.72 20.26
N GLY A 46 -2.05 8.91 19.81
CA GLY A 46 -1.31 10.16 20.10
C GLY A 46 -0.22 10.49 19.08
N LEU A 47 0.05 9.61 18.13
CA LEU A 47 0.98 9.81 17.02
C LEU A 47 0.22 10.23 15.76
N ASP A 48 0.90 10.97 14.89
CA ASP A 48 0.41 11.40 13.60
C ASP A 48 0.61 10.27 12.58
N LYS A 49 -0.48 9.92 11.89
CA LYS A 49 -0.51 8.86 10.88
C LYS A 49 -0.88 9.46 9.54
N ILE A 50 -0.05 9.19 8.55
CA ILE A 50 -0.28 9.56 7.15
C ILE A 50 -0.43 8.30 6.32
N GLU A 51 -1.50 8.26 5.53
CA GLU A 51 -1.78 7.19 4.60
C GLU A 51 -1.95 7.81 3.22
N VAL A 52 -1.12 7.37 2.28
CA VAL A 52 -1.15 7.90 0.91
C VAL A 52 -1.40 6.77 -0.06
N THR A 53 -2.40 6.97 -0.92
CA THR A 53 -2.75 6.03 -1.98
C THR A 53 -2.74 6.78 -3.31
N ILE A 54 -1.88 6.32 -4.22
CA ILE A 54 -1.74 6.84 -5.58
C ILE A 54 -2.29 5.80 -6.55
N ASN A 55 -3.30 6.18 -7.34
CA ASN A 55 -3.86 5.33 -8.38
C ASN A 55 -3.38 5.80 -9.76
N ALA A 56 -2.48 5.03 -10.36
CA ALA A 56 -1.89 5.30 -11.67
C ALA A 56 -2.39 4.25 -12.67
N LYS A 57 -3.58 4.45 -13.26
CA LYS A 57 -4.22 3.64 -14.34
C LYS A 57 -3.58 2.25 -14.58
N GLY A 58 -3.75 1.34 -13.61
CA GLY A 58 -3.21 -0.03 -13.66
C GLY A 58 -2.18 -0.37 -12.58
N ALA A 59 -1.67 0.61 -11.85
CA ALA A 59 -0.81 0.43 -10.68
C ALA A 59 -1.34 1.21 -9.47
N LEU A 60 -1.52 0.50 -8.36
CA LEU A 60 -1.90 1.08 -7.06
C LEU A 60 -0.66 1.14 -6.17
N PHE A 61 -0.23 2.35 -5.80
CA PHE A 61 0.84 2.57 -4.84
C PHE A 61 0.24 3.04 -3.53
N ARG A 62 0.67 2.45 -2.42
CA ARG A 62 0.16 2.76 -1.09
C ARG A 62 1.30 2.76 -0.08
N ALA A 63 1.38 3.83 0.69
CA ALA A 63 2.35 3.99 1.77
C ALA A 63 1.62 4.47 3.03
N GLU A 64 2.04 3.96 4.19
CA GLU A 64 1.48 4.31 5.49
C GLU A 64 2.60 4.53 6.50
N GLU A 65 2.71 5.76 7.01
CA GLU A 65 3.68 6.13 8.04
C GLU A 65 3.01 6.64 9.31
N LEU A 66 3.71 6.45 10.42
CA LEU A 66 3.25 6.73 11.77
C LEU A 66 4.43 7.33 12.55
N GLY A 67 4.25 8.53 13.12
CA GLY A 67 5.33 9.24 13.80
C GLY A 67 4.86 10.40 14.66
N GLU A 68 5.80 11.06 15.34
CA GLU A 68 5.51 12.18 16.26
C GLU A 68 5.35 13.52 15.52
N ASP A 69 6.11 13.73 14.44
CA ASP A 69 6.02 14.91 13.59
C ASP A 69 5.45 14.56 12.21
N ILE A 70 4.34 15.21 11.85
CA ILE A 70 3.67 15.04 10.56
C ILE A 70 4.55 15.46 9.37
N TYR A 71 5.43 16.46 9.53
CA TYR A 71 6.29 16.93 8.45
C TYR A 71 7.36 15.90 8.09
N GLU A 72 7.92 15.22 9.10
CA GLU A 72 8.84 14.11 8.92
C GLU A 72 8.12 12.90 8.31
N CYS A 73 6.91 12.59 8.78
CA CYS A 73 6.10 11.51 8.20
C CYS A 73 5.80 11.75 6.71
N ILE A 74 5.55 13.00 6.30
CA ILE A 74 5.35 13.35 4.89
C ILE A 74 6.61 13.05 4.08
N ASP A 75 7.79 13.43 4.56
CA ASP A 75 9.06 13.15 3.86
C ASP A 75 9.29 11.65 3.68
N LEU A 76 9.20 10.90 4.77
CA LEU A 76 9.39 9.44 4.75
C LEU A 76 8.40 8.75 3.81
N THR A 77 7.16 9.25 3.76
CA THR A 77 6.13 8.72 2.86
C THR A 77 6.47 9.00 1.39
N VAL A 78 6.94 10.21 1.08
CA VAL A 78 7.35 10.57 -0.30
C VAL A 78 8.54 9.73 -0.74
N ASP A 79 9.52 9.50 0.15
CA ASP A 79 10.70 8.67 -0.16
C ASP A 79 10.31 7.20 -0.39
N LYS A 80 9.44 6.63 0.46
CA LYS A 80 8.92 5.27 0.27
C LYS A 80 8.15 5.12 -1.04
N LEU A 81 7.32 6.10 -1.39
CA LEU A 81 6.59 6.12 -2.66
C LEU A 81 7.55 6.24 -3.85
N THR A 82 8.57 7.08 -3.75
CA THR A 82 9.59 7.23 -4.80
C THR A 82 10.33 5.92 -5.03
N ASN A 83 10.79 5.27 -3.96
CA ASN A 83 11.46 3.96 -4.03
C ASN A 83 10.54 2.85 -4.56
N GLN A 84 9.25 2.90 -4.23
CA GLN A 84 8.28 1.93 -4.76
C GLN A 84 8.08 2.13 -6.27
N MET A 85 8.04 3.37 -6.75
CA MET A 85 7.89 3.70 -8.17
C MET A 85 9.14 3.35 -8.98
N THR A 86 10.34 3.60 -8.46
CA THR A 86 11.60 3.22 -9.13
C THR A 86 11.72 1.71 -9.26
N LYS A 87 11.44 0.94 -8.19
CA LYS A 87 11.44 -0.54 -8.23
C LYS A 87 10.38 -1.12 -9.16
N PHE A 88 9.18 -0.54 -9.18
CA PHE A 88 8.14 -1.01 -10.09
C PHE A 88 8.40 -0.62 -11.55
N ARG A 89 9.28 0.36 -11.84
CA ARG A 89 9.69 0.74 -13.21
C ARG A 89 10.23 -0.44 -14.00
N GLY A 90 11.19 -1.19 -13.43
CA GLY A 90 11.80 -2.36 -14.08
C GLY A 90 10.78 -3.47 -14.35
N ARG A 91 9.92 -3.76 -13.36
CA ARG A 91 8.89 -4.80 -13.44
C ARG A 91 7.72 -4.45 -14.39
N LEU A 92 7.35 -3.17 -14.49
CA LEU A 92 6.36 -2.69 -15.47
C LEU A 92 6.92 -2.68 -16.88
N ARG A 93 8.23 -2.45 -17.07
CA ARG A 93 8.89 -2.49 -18.38
C ARG A 93 8.76 -3.86 -19.06
N HIS A 94 8.82 -4.95 -18.28
CA HIS A 94 8.64 -6.31 -18.80
C HIS A 94 7.18 -6.75 -18.94
N ARG A 95 6.25 -6.24 -18.13
CA ARG A 95 4.82 -6.63 -18.19
C ARG A 95 3.94 -5.75 -19.09
N TYR A 96 4.35 -4.52 -19.37
CA TYR A 96 3.50 -3.50 -20.01
C TYR A 96 4.24 -2.77 -21.14
N ASN A 97 4.59 -3.49 -22.20
CA ASN A 97 5.07 -2.88 -23.44
C ASN A 97 3.98 -2.03 -24.16
N ASP A 98 2.71 -2.05 -23.70
CA ASP A 98 1.58 -1.46 -24.45
C ASP A 98 0.77 -0.34 -23.75
N ASN A 99 0.91 -0.06 -22.44
CA ASN A 99 0.12 1.02 -21.83
C ASN A 99 0.93 2.29 -21.53
N LYS A 100 0.68 3.30 -22.37
CA LYS A 100 1.20 4.69 -22.34
C LYS A 100 0.75 5.52 -21.12
N ALA A 101 0.60 4.95 -19.94
CA ALA A 101 0.17 5.68 -18.74
C ALA A 101 1.33 6.27 -17.92
N LEU A 102 2.56 5.78 -18.11
CA LEU A 102 3.75 6.23 -17.39
C LEU A 102 4.75 6.89 -18.37
N LYS A 103 5.12 8.16 -18.10
CA LYS A 103 6.20 8.85 -18.82
C LYS A 103 7.52 8.41 -18.22
N PHE A 104 8.05 7.31 -18.73
CA PHE A 104 9.32 6.72 -18.31
C PHE A 104 10.56 7.58 -18.64
N GLU A 105 10.40 8.73 -19.29
CA GLU A 105 11.48 9.55 -19.87
C GLU A 105 12.20 10.47 -18.87
N PHE A 106 11.69 10.69 -17.65
CA PHE A 106 12.21 11.71 -16.72
C PHE A 106 12.84 11.17 -15.41
N LEU A 107 13.02 9.85 -15.29
CA LEU A 107 13.70 9.23 -14.16
C LEU A 107 15.21 9.10 -14.43
N PRO A 108 16.08 9.42 -13.45
CA PRO A 108 17.50 9.08 -13.56
C PRO A 108 17.65 7.57 -13.81
N ASP A 109 18.55 7.19 -14.71
CA ASP A 109 19.02 5.80 -14.81
C ASP A 109 19.93 5.54 -13.61
N GLU A 110 19.34 5.17 -12.48
CA GLU A 110 20.09 4.48 -11.45
C GLU A 110 20.42 3.07 -11.95
N PRO A 111 21.64 2.56 -11.68
CA PRO A 111 21.99 1.19 -12.03
C PRO A 111 20.94 0.26 -11.44
N GLU A 112 20.38 -0.61 -12.28
CA GLU A 112 19.57 -1.74 -11.83
C GLU A 112 20.47 -2.54 -10.87
N GLU A 113 20.32 -2.34 -9.56
CA GLU A 113 20.84 -3.28 -8.57
C GLU A 113 20.32 -4.65 -9.00
N GLU A 114 21.22 -5.63 -9.17
CA GLU A 114 20.87 -7.00 -9.53
C GLU A 114 19.76 -7.48 -8.59
N GLU A 115 18.51 -7.41 -9.07
CA GLU A 115 17.35 -7.69 -8.26
C GLU A 115 17.48 -9.15 -7.82
N GLU A 116 17.52 -9.40 -6.50
CA GLU A 116 17.13 -10.70 -5.99
C GLU A 116 15.73 -10.96 -6.53
N GLU A 117 15.64 -11.75 -7.61
CA GLU A 117 14.38 -12.18 -8.17
C GLU A 117 13.53 -12.68 -7.00
N THR A 118 12.39 -12.05 -6.76
CA THR A 118 11.42 -12.52 -5.76
C THR A 118 10.94 -13.90 -6.20
N ARG A 119 11.69 -14.94 -5.82
CA ARG A 119 11.42 -16.33 -6.11
C ARG A 119 10.45 -16.83 -5.07
N VAL A 120 9.42 -17.54 -5.50
CA VAL A 120 8.55 -18.27 -4.57
C VAL A 120 9.39 -19.37 -3.93
N VAL A 121 9.83 -19.13 -2.69
CA VAL A 121 10.74 -20.04 -1.96
C VAL A 121 10.01 -21.33 -1.56
N ARG A 122 8.69 -21.29 -1.44
CA ARG A 122 7.89 -22.41 -0.95
C ARG A 122 6.46 -22.36 -1.46
N GLU A 123 5.98 -23.50 -1.96
CA GLU A 123 4.57 -23.75 -2.28
C GLU A 123 3.98 -24.67 -1.20
N LYS A 124 2.84 -24.30 -0.60
CA LYS A 124 2.10 -25.12 0.36
C LYS A 124 0.69 -25.37 -0.18
N LYS A 125 0.37 -26.63 -0.44
CA LYS A 125 -1.00 -27.09 -0.70
C LYS A 125 -1.60 -27.59 0.61
N PHE A 126 -2.83 -27.20 0.89
CA PHE A 126 -3.57 -27.61 2.08
C PHE A 126 -5.06 -27.67 1.75
N ASP A 127 -5.78 -28.51 2.46
CA ASP A 127 -7.23 -28.65 2.30
C ASP A 127 -7.95 -27.51 3.02
N LEU A 128 -8.88 -26.86 2.32
CA LEU A 128 -9.73 -25.84 2.90
C LEU A 128 -10.82 -26.53 3.73
N ARG A 129 -10.66 -26.50 5.05
CA ARG A 129 -11.68 -26.95 5.98
C ARG A 129 -12.66 -25.80 6.25
N PRO A 130 -13.99 -26.03 6.17
CA PRO A 130 -14.97 -25.03 6.59
C PRO A 130 -14.78 -24.73 8.08
N MET A 131 -14.63 -23.46 8.44
CA MET A 131 -14.52 -22.99 9.82
C MET A 131 -15.04 -21.57 9.96
N ASP A 132 -15.23 -21.11 11.19
CA ASP A 132 -15.59 -19.73 11.52
C ASP A 132 -14.34 -18.82 11.58
N VAL A 133 -14.56 -17.49 11.54
CA VAL A 133 -13.53 -16.46 11.62
C VAL A 133 -12.72 -16.59 12.92
N GLU A 134 -13.36 -16.84 14.06
CA GLU A 134 -12.67 -17.00 15.35
C GLU A 134 -11.77 -18.24 15.37
N GLU A 135 -12.23 -19.35 14.79
CA GLU A 135 -11.45 -20.58 14.66
C GLU A 135 -10.25 -20.38 13.72
N ALA A 136 -10.44 -19.64 12.63
CA ALA A 136 -9.37 -19.27 11.72
C ALA A 136 -8.31 -18.38 12.40
N ILE A 137 -8.71 -17.45 13.27
CA ILE A 137 -7.79 -16.65 14.09
C ILE A 137 -6.98 -17.56 15.03
N LEU A 138 -7.63 -18.50 15.72
CA LEU A 138 -6.96 -19.42 16.64
C LEU A 138 -5.90 -20.27 15.92
N GLU A 139 -6.26 -20.87 14.78
CA GLU A 139 -5.34 -21.66 13.96
C GLU A 139 -4.17 -20.81 13.43
N MET A 140 -4.43 -19.57 13.03
CA MET A 140 -3.40 -18.63 12.62
C MET A 140 -2.39 -18.36 13.75
N GLU A 141 -2.86 -18.16 14.98
CA GLU A 141 -2.00 -17.91 16.15
C GLU A 141 -1.20 -19.14 16.57
N MET A 142 -1.83 -20.33 16.56
CA MET A 142 -1.15 -21.59 16.87
C MET A 142 -0.01 -21.88 15.89
N LEU A 143 -0.22 -21.59 14.61
CA LEU A 143 0.79 -21.73 13.56
C LEU A 143 1.80 -20.57 13.52
N GLN A 144 1.59 -19.53 14.34
CA GLN A 144 2.37 -18.30 14.35
C GLN A 144 2.50 -17.66 12.95
N HIS A 145 1.43 -17.73 12.17
CA HIS A 145 1.37 -17.08 10.86
C HIS A 145 0.83 -15.65 10.97
N ASP A 146 1.16 -14.81 10.00
CA ASP A 146 0.63 -13.45 9.90
C ASP A 146 -0.68 -13.39 9.10
N PHE A 147 -1.01 -14.46 8.38
CA PHE A 147 -2.27 -14.64 7.67
C PHE A 147 -2.68 -16.11 7.63
N PHE A 148 -3.97 -16.36 7.47
CA PHE A 148 -4.55 -17.70 7.37
C PHE A 148 -5.72 -17.69 6.39
N VAL A 149 -5.72 -18.66 5.46
CA VAL A 149 -6.75 -18.82 4.43
C VAL A 149 -7.67 -19.97 4.82
N PHE A 150 -8.97 -19.73 4.79
CA PHE A 150 -9.97 -20.71 5.21
C PHE A 150 -11.23 -20.58 4.36
N LEU A 151 -12.09 -21.60 4.41
CA LEU A 151 -13.43 -21.54 3.83
C LEU A 151 -14.39 -21.11 4.94
N ASN A 152 -15.01 -19.94 4.79
CA ASN A 152 -15.97 -19.44 5.78
C ASN A 152 -17.28 -20.24 5.68
N MET A 153 -17.76 -20.78 6.81
CA MET A 153 -19.00 -21.57 6.85
C MET A 153 -20.26 -20.74 6.56
N ASP A 154 -20.27 -19.45 6.92
CA ASP A 154 -21.45 -18.60 6.76
C ASP A 154 -21.63 -18.10 5.32
N THR A 155 -20.52 -17.69 4.70
CA THR A 155 -20.53 -17.14 3.33
C THR A 155 -20.23 -18.18 2.26
N ASN A 156 -19.76 -19.38 2.66
CA ASN A 156 -19.28 -20.43 1.77
C ASN A 156 -18.22 -19.93 0.76
N SER A 157 -17.46 -18.90 1.16
CA SER A 157 -16.42 -18.24 0.37
C SER A 157 -15.04 -18.43 1.01
N VAL A 158 -14.00 -18.45 0.18
CA VAL A 158 -12.62 -18.49 0.67
C VAL A 158 -12.27 -17.12 1.24
N ASN A 159 -12.00 -17.06 2.53
CA ASN A 159 -11.65 -15.84 3.23
C ASN A 159 -10.20 -15.90 3.74
N VAL A 160 -9.61 -14.74 3.99
CA VAL A 160 -8.26 -14.64 4.58
C VAL A 160 -8.30 -13.77 5.82
N VAL A 161 -7.95 -14.34 6.98
CA VAL A 161 -7.65 -13.56 8.19
C VAL A 161 -6.18 -13.16 8.16
N TYR A 162 -5.86 -11.95 8.62
CA TYR A 162 -4.48 -11.50 8.76
C TYR A 162 -4.29 -10.58 9.97
N LYS A 163 -3.07 -10.51 10.50
CA LYS A 163 -2.72 -9.60 11.59
C LYS A 163 -2.65 -8.16 11.09
N ARG A 164 -3.36 -7.26 11.78
CA ARG A 164 -3.28 -5.81 11.54
C ARG A 164 -2.29 -5.19 12.54
N LYS A 165 -1.80 -3.97 12.27
CA LYS A 165 -1.02 -3.20 13.27
C LYS A 165 -1.91 -2.94 14.50
N GLY A 166 -1.40 -3.25 15.70
CA GLY A 166 -2.22 -3.35 16.91
C GLY A 166 -2.53 -4.83 17.22
N LYS A 167 -3.22 -5.15 18.33
CA LYS A 167 -3.63 -6.54 18.61
C LYS A 167 -4.90 -6.91 17.84
N ASP A 168 -5.07 -6.35 16.65
CA ASP A 168 -6.31 -6.40 15.89
C ASP A 168 -6.14 -7.31 14.67
N TYR A 169 -7.24 -7.91 14.21
CA TYR A 169 -7.25 -8.81 13.06
C TYR A 169 -8.04 -8.17 11.91
N GLY A 170 -7.61 -8.42 10.68
CA GLY A 170 -8.31 -8.05 9.46
C GLY A 170 -8.87 -9.29 8.77
N LEU A 171 -10.01 -9.14 8.11
CA LEU A 171 -10.65 -10.17 7.29
C LEU A 171 -10.71 -9.67 5.84
N LEU A 172 -10.20 -10.46 4.91
CA LEU A 172 -10.34 -10.25 3.47
C LEU A 172 -11.37 -11.23 2.94
N GLU A 173 -12.46 -10.69 2.40
CA GLU A 173 -13.53 -11.44 1.75
C GLU A 173 -13.51 -11.12 0.25
N PRO A 174 -13.14 -12.07 -0.62
CA PRO A 174 -13.19 -11.86 -2.05
C PRO A 174 -14.66 -11.86 -2.53
N GLN A 175 -15.00 -10.89 -3.37
CA GLN A 175 -16.23 -10.90 -4.14
C GLN A 175 -15.89 -11.27 -5.59
N TYR A 176 -16.64 -12.22 -6.14
CA TYR A 176 -16.49 -12.71 -7.51
C TYR A 176 -17.70 -12.34 -8.35
#